data_AF-A0A3M1FUS5-F1
#
_entry.id   AF-A0A3M1FUS5-F1
#
_cell.length_a   1.000
_cell.length_b   1.000
_cell.length_c   1.000
_cell.angle_alpha   90.00
_cell.angle_beta   90.00
_cell.angle_gamma   90.00
#
_symmetry.space_group_name_H-M   'P 1'
#
loop_
_entity.id
_entity.type
_entity.pdbx_description
1 polymer ?
#
loop_
_entity_poly.entity_id
_entity_poly.type
_entity_poly.pdbx_seq_one_letter_code
_entity_poly.pdbx_strand_id
1 'polypeptide(L)'
;LDLGHMERFWTVFVHRNLFSVLSIEIHFYVLYIAILCSELWLLMRRDLIRCGQGSGWQATLCRILAFGSKDLSETSARRDMRWVRILGIIGLPTAIGVHGGTGALFAVVKARPMWYGPLFPIIFIVSALASGGALLTFIVAFFSRLPKEKRNELTFALGKLTAGILAFDLLLMWSEFSVGLYGRIPEDVEVLKMMLFGPFWWVFWLQQILFGALVPIVLILWPRTGRNRFWVGFAGLMIVVGIVGVRLNIVIPALSLPVLPGLVESYSVIQSPTQAVPSISQTLITWLQRGAILMALLTVIAFGAVAMWRARRDPAAALTPAQKALDWAISAAAALAIAFLALSWLGGGAVNLSVSSSNFLAGAFSGITNIIQGGELKSLYFPSP
;
A
#
# COMPACT_ATOMS: atom_id res chain seq x y z
N LEU A 1 6.77 -11.72 7.48
CA LEU A 1 6.12 -13.01 7.11
C LEU A 1 6.75 -13.60 5.84
N ASP A 2 7.70 -12.89 5.24
CA ASP A 2 8.48 -13.19 4.03
C ASP A 2 9.82 -13.90 4.32
N LEU A 3 10.29 -13.89 5.56
CA LEU A 3 11.48 -14.63 5.98
C LEU A 3 11.24 -16.15 5.95
N GLY A 4 12.14 -16.91 5.31
CA GLY A 4 12.08 -18.38 5.31
C GLY A 4 12.24 -19.01 6.71
N HIS A 5 12.85 -18.28 7.64
CA HIS A 5 13.04 -18.65 9.05
C HIS A 5 12.57 -17.51 9.95
N MET A 6 11.25 -17.38 10.10
CA MET A 6 10.64 -16.29 10.87
C MET A 6 11.10 -16.23 12.32
N GLU A 7 11.39 -17.37 12.94
CA GLU A 7 11.87 -17.49 14.31
C GLU A 7 13.22 -16.77 14.55
N ARG A 8 13.96 -16.51 13.47
CA ARG A 8 15.27 -15.86 13.50
C ARG A 8 15.20 -14.35 13.24
N PHE A 9 14.01 -13.73 13.17
CA PHE A 9 13.88 -12.30 12.87
C PHE A 9 14.73 -11.41 13.79
N TRP A 10 14.89 -11.79 15.06
CA TRP A 10 15.63 -11.03 16.06
C TRP A 10 17.14 -10.97 15.78
N THR A 11 17.68 -11.91 14.99
CA THR A 11 19.10 -12.00 14.69
C THR A 11 19.62 -10.77 13.97
N VAL A 12 18.80 -10.11 13.16
CA VAL A 12 19.12 -8.83 12.50
C VAL A 12 19.48 -7.72 13.49
N PHE A 13 18.89 -7.74 14.70
CA PHE A 13 19.16 -6.72 15.72
C PHE A 13 20.43 -7.01 16.54
N VAL A 14 20.80 -8.29 16.66
CA VAL A 14 21.98 -8.73 17.44
C VAL A 14 23.23 -8.78 16.56
N HIS A 15 23.13 -9.40 15.39
CA HIS A 15 24.24 -9.61 14.45
C HIS A 15 24.08 -8.69 13.24
N ARG A 16 24.26 -7.39 13.48
CA ARG A 16 23.98 -6.34 12.49
C ARG A 16 25.04 -6.31 11.39
N ASN A 17 24.61 -6.45 10.13
CA ASN A 17 25.43 -6.07 8.98
C ASN A 17 25.11 -4.63 8.59
N LEU A 18 26.04 -3.70 8.81
CA LEU A 18 25.86 -2.27 8.51
C LEU A 18 25.95 -1.92 7.03
N PHE A 19 26.41 -2.86 6.18
CA PHE A 19 26.52 -2.66 4.73
C PHE A 19 25.34 -3.25 3.96
N SER A 20 24.45 -3.98 4.63
CA SER A 20 23.22 -4.47 4.02
C SER A 20 22.13 -3.39 4.05
N VAL A 21 21.62 -3.01 2.88
CA VAL A 21 20.53 -2.03 2.75
C VAL A 21 19.29 -2.51 3.51
N LEU A 22 18.96 -3.80 3.44
CA LEU A 22 17.84 -4.40 4.18
C LEU A 22 18.01 -4.28 5.69
N SER A 23 19.22 -4.52 6.19
CA SER A 23 19.53 -4.35 7.62
C SER A 23 19.34 -2.89 8.05
N ILE A 24 19.87 -1.93 7.28
CA ILE A 24 19.70 -0.49 7.56
C ILE A 24 18.21 -0.11 7.58
N GLU A 25 17.46 -0.57 6.58
CA GLU A 25 16.04 -0.25 6.42
C GLU A 25 15.18 -0.78 7.56
N ILE A 26 15.43 -2.02 8.05
CA ILE A 26 14.72 -2.58 9.22
C ILE A 26 14.86 -1.65 10.43
N HIS A 27 16.04 -1.06 10.64
CA HIS A 27 16.24 -0.12 11.75
C HIS A 27 15.50 1.20 11.54
N PHE A 28 15.45 1.71 10.31
CA PHE A 28 14.60 2.86 9.97
C PHE A 28 13.13 2.58 10.25
N TYR A 29 12.61 1.40 9.88
CA TYR A 29 11.23 1.01 10.18
C TYR A 29 10.93 0.96 11.68
N VAL A 30 11.80 0.32 12.46
CA VAL A 30 11.61 0.23 13.92
C VAL A 30 11.63 1.62 14.56
N LEU A 31 12.59 2.47 14.17
CA LEU A 31 12.67 3.85 14.66
C LEU A 31 11.43 4.65 14.25
N TYR A 32 10.99 4.52 12.99
CA TYR A 32 9.83 5.23 12.45
C TYR A 32 8.54 4.84 13.18
N ILE A 33 8.31 3.55 13.39
CA ILE A 33 7.15 3.05 14.14
C ILE A 33 7.21 3.54 15.59
N ALA A 34 8.37 3.52 16.24
CA ALA A 34 8.51 4.04 17.59
C ALA A 34 8.17 5.53 17.66
N ILE A 35 8.65 6.34 16.71
CA ILE A 35 8.33 7.77 16.60
C ILE A 35 6.83 7.97 16.41
N LEU A 36 6.22 7.33 15.42
CA LEU A 36 4.79 7.48 15.13
C LEU A 36 3.89 7.05 16.29
N CYS A 37 4.20 5.92 16.92
CA CYS A 37 3.46 5.46 18.11
C CYS A 37 3.58 6.46 19.26
N SER A 38 4.77 7.05 19.46
CA SER A 38 4.98 8.06 20.50
C SER A 38 4.22 9.36 20.20
N GLU A 39 4.27 9.85 18.96
CA GLU A 39 3.54 11.03 18.52
C GLU A 39 2.03 10.84 18.65
N LEU A 40 1.52 9.72 18.16
CA LEU A 40 0.10 9.38 18.25
C LEU A 40 -0.35 9.32 19.71
N TRP A 41 0.44 8.67 20.58
CA TRP A 41 0.14 8.61 22.00
C TRP A 41 0.13 9.99 22.65
N LEU A 42 1.14 10.83 22.39
CA LEU A 42 1.22 12.20 22.92
C LEU A 42 0.03 13.06 22.46
N LEU A 43 -0.36 12.95 21.18
CA LEU A 43 -1.51 13.66 20.63
C LEU A 43 -2.84 13.19 21.23
N MET A 44 -2.98 11.88 21.45
CA MET A 44 -4.20 11.29 22.01
C MET A 44 -4.25 11.28 23.54
N ARG A 45 -3.15 11.60 24.22
CA ARG A 45 -3.00 11.42 25.69
C ARG A 45 -4.14 12.05 26.48
N ARG A 46 -4.49 13.31 26.21
CA ARG A 46 -5.58 14.01 26.92
C ARG A 46 -6.95 13.37 26.65
N ASP A 47 -7.18 12.93 25.42
CA ASP A 47 -8.43 12.27 25.04
C ASP A 47 -8.55 10.87 25.67
N LEU A 48 -7.45 10.14 25.80
CA LEU A 48 -7.38 8.87 26.53
C LEU A 48 -7.70 9.06 28.02
N ILE A 49 -7.17 10.12 28.65
CA ILE A 49 -7.46 10.43 30.06
C ILE A 49 -8.96 10.75 30.24
N ARG A 50 -9.53 11.59 29.36
CA ARG A 50 -10.96 11.94 29.39
C ARG A 50 -11.84 10.70 29.17
N CYS A 51 -11.50 9.85 28.21
CA CYS A 51 -12.18 8.59 27.97
C CYS A 51 -12.11 7.64 29.19
N GLY A 52 -10.97 7.60 29.88
CA GLY A 52 -10.74 6.75 31.05
C GLY A 52 -11.53 7.14 32.32
N GLN A 53 -12.15 8.32 32.33
CA GLN A 53 -13.06 8.79 33.38
C GLN A 53 -14.49 8.25 33.25
N GLY A 54 -14.85 7.68 32.09
CA GLY A 54 -16.16 7.06 31.87
C GLY A 54 -16.34 5.71 32.58
N SER A 55 -17.47 5.07 32.32
CA SER A 55 -17.78 3.71 32.77
C SER A 55 -17.77 2.70 31.61
N GLY A 56 -17.49 1.43 31.90
CA GLY A 56 -17.48 0.33 30.93
C GLY A 56 -16.10 -0.05 30.38
N TRP A 57 -16.07 -1.02 29.46
CA TRP A 57 -14.82 -1.61 28.96
C TRP A 57 -13.95 -0.63 28.16
N GLN A 58 -14.57 0.35 27.47
CA GLN A 58 -13.86 1.38 26.71
C GLN A 58 -13.05 2.30 27.64
N ALA A 59 -13.62 2.66 28.79
CA ALA A 59 -12.92 3.46 29.80
C ALA A 59 -11.75 2.70 30.43
N THR A 60 -11.91 1.39 30.68
CA THR A 60 -10.80 0.53 31.15
C THR A 60 -9.67 0.48 30.12
N LEU A 61 -9.97 0.27 28.84
CA LEU A 61 -8.96 0.27 27.78
C LEU A 61 -8.24 1.62 27.67
N CYS A 62 -8.97 2.73 27.66
CA CYS A 62 -8.41 4.08 27.66
C CYS A 62 -7.51 4.33 28.88
N ARG A 63 -7.85 3.79 30.05
CA ARG A 63 -7.04 3.92 31.28
C ARG A 63 -5.72 3.14 31.19
N ILE A 64 -5.73 1.96 30.58
CA ILE A 64 -4.51 1.18 30.30
C ILE A 64 -3.63 1.96 29.30
N LEU A 65 -4.21 2.43 28.19
CA LEU A 65 -3.49 3.17 27.15
C LEU A 65 -3.01 4.55 27.61
N ALA A 66 -3.62 5.14 28.64
CA ALA A 66 -3.14 6.37 29.26
C ALA A 66 -1.86 6.18 30.10
N PHE A 67 -1.40 4.93 30.31
CA PHE A 67 -0.22 4.58 31.10
C PHE A 67 -0.17 5.27 32.47
N GLY A 68 -1.33 5.36 33.14
CA GLY A 68 -1.44 5.98 34.47
C GLY A 68 -1.38 7.51 34.49
N SER A 69 -1.28 8.17 33.33
CA SER A 69 -1.33 9.63 33.23
C SER A 69 -2.69 10.17 33.69
N LYS A 70 -2.68 11.26 34.48
CA LYS A 70 -3.90 11.95 34.96
C LYS A 70 -3.90 13.45 34.68
N ASP A 71 -2.81 13.96 34.13
CA ASP A 71 -2.59 15.39 33.96
C ASP A 71 -3.33 15.93 32.73
N LEU A 72 -4.31 16.80 32.97
CA LEU A 72 -5.10 17.50 31.94
C LEU A 72 -4.73 18.98 31.80
N SER A 73 -3.70 19.44 32.52
CA SER A 73 -3.27 20.83 32.54
C SER A 73 -2.80 21.33 31.17
N GLU A 74 -2.95 22.64 30.95
CA GLU A 74 -2.44 23.30 29.73
C GLU A 74 -0.90 23.27 29.67
N THR A 75 -0.21 23.22 30.81
CA THR A 75 1.25 23.05 30.86
C THR A 75 1.67 21.68 30.32
N SER A 76 0.95 20.60 30.67
CA SER A 76 1.22 19.29 30.05
C SER A 76 0.93 19.29 28.56
N ALA A 77 -0.17 19.91 28.11
CA ALA A 77 -0.49 19.98 26.69
C ALA A 77 0.62 20.69 25.87
N ARG A 78 1.16 21.79 26.39
CA ARG A 78 2.31 22.49 25.78
C ARG A 78 3.57 21.63 25.75
N ARG A 79 3.81 20.85 26.82
CA ARG A 79 4.94 19.90 26.88
C ARG A 79 4.76 18.78 25.86
N ASP A 80 3.58 18.19 25.78
CA ASP A 80 3.27 17.12 24.83
C ASP A 80 3.48 17.63 23.39
N MET A 81 2.98 18.82 23.07
CA MET A 81 3.16 19.44 21.75
C MET A 81 4.63 19.79 21.44
N ARG A 82 5.44 20.14 22.45
CA ARG A 82 6.89 20.33 22.28
C ARG A 82 7.56 19.03 21.88
N TRP A 83 7.22 17.92 22.53
CA TRP A 83 7.75 16.59 22.20
C TRP A 83 7.29 16.11 20.83
N VAL A 84 6.01 16.28 20.49
CA VAL A 84 5.49 15.99 19.13
C VAL A 84 6.28 16.76 18.08
N ARG A 85 6.61 18.04 18.32
CA ARG A 85 7.43 18.82 17.39
C ARG A 85 8.85 18.25 17.22
N ILE A 86 9.50 17.87 18.32
CA ILE A 86 10.85 17.29 18.29
C ILE A 86 10.82 15.94 17.55
N LEU A 87 9.87 15.08 17.91
CA LEU A 87 9.65 13.80 17.26
C LEU A 87 9.37 13.98 15.76
N GLY A 88 8.59 14.99 15.36
CA GLY A 88 8.30 15.25 13.95
C GLY A 88 9.52 15.72 13.16
N ILE A 89 10.40 16.53 13.79
CA ILE A 89 11.67 16.96 13.19
C ILE A 89 12.59 15.75 12.94
N ILE A 90 12.61 14.78 13.85
CA ILE A 90 13.40 13.53 13.71
C ILE A 90 12.68 12.54 12.78
N GLY A 91 11.35 12.53 12.83
CA GLY A 91 10.48 11.64 12.09
C GLY A 91 10.53 11.91 10.59
N LEU A 92 10.68 13.18 10.16
CA LEU A 92 10.76 13.52 8.74
C LEU A 92 12.00 12.90 8.04
N PRO A 93 13.24 13.07 8.51
CA PRO A 93 14.41 12.34 7.98
C PRO A 93 14.25 10.82 8.09
N THR A 94 13.66 10.32 9.18
CA THR A 94 13.42 8.89 9.35
C THR A 94 12.45 8.35 8.30
N ALA A 95 11.38 9.08 7.98
CA ALA A 95 10.41 8.71 6.94
C ALA A 95 11.04 8.71 5.54
N ILE A 96 11.92 9.67 5.25
CA ILE A 96 12.74 9.68 4.03
C ILE A 96 13.63 8.44 4.00
N GLY A 97 14.25 8.07 5.12
CA GLY A 97 15.06 6.85 5.24
C GLY A 97 14.26 5.57 5.04
N VAL A 98 13.02 5.50 5.53
CA VAL A 98 12.12 4.34 5.32
C VAL A 98 11.74 4.23 3.85
N HIS A 99 11.12 5.25 3.27
CA HIS A 99 10.60 5.17 1.90
C HIS A 99 11.72 5.16 0.85
N GLY A 100 12.73 6.01 1.04
CA GLY A 100 13.93 6.02 0.21
C GLY A 100 14.74 4.75 0.37
N GLY A 101 14.80 4.18 1.58
CA GLY A 101 15.44 2.90 1.86
C GLY A 101 14.77 1.73 1.14
N THR A 102 13.44 1.69 1.11
CA THR A 102 12.72 0.68 0.31
C THR A 102 13.03 0.82 -1.17
N GLY A 103 13.07 2.05 -1.71
CA GLY A 103 13.52 2.26 -3.09
C GLY A 103 14.98 1.86 -3.30
N ALA A 104 15.85 2.10 -2.30
CA ALA A 104 17.25 1.72 -2.33
C ALA A 104 17.45 0.20 -2.34
N LEU A 105 16.55 -0.59 -1.71
CA LEU A 105 16.58 -2.05 -1.82
C LEU A 105 16.55 -2.50 -3.27
N PHE A 106 15.70 -1.89 -4.10
CA PHE A 106 15.62 -2.19 -5.53
C PHE A 106 16.82 -1.61 -6.27
N ALA A 107 17.17 -0.35 -5.97
CA ALA A 107 18.24 0.40 -6.63
C ALA A 107 19.62 -0.29 -6.61
N VAL A 108 19.90 -1.14 -5.62
CA VAL A 108 21.19 -1.82 -5.50
C VAL A 108 21.23 -3.22 -6.12
N VAL A 109 20.09 -3.74 -6.61
CA VAL A 109 20.03 -5.08 -7.22
C VAL A 109 20.43 -5.02 -8.68
N LYS A 110 21.75 -5.02 -8.93
CA LYS A 110 22.34 -5.04 -10.29
C LYS A 110 21.84 -6.18 -11.18
N ALA A 111 21.45 -7.30 -10.57
CA ALA A 111 21.00 -8.49 -11.27
C ALA A 111 19.57 -8.38 -11.84
N ARG A 112 18.83 -7.30 -11.51
CA ARG A 112 17.45 -7.10 -11.95
C ARG A 112 17.36 -5.87 -12.84
N PRO A 113 17.09 -6.05 -14.15
CA PRO A 113 16.87 -4.94 -15.07
C PRO A 113 15.73 -4.05 -14.59
N MET A 114 15.77 -2.76 -14.93
CA MET A 114 14.85 -1.71 -14.46
C MET A 114 14.79 -1.46 -12.94
N TRP A 115 15.45 -2.24 -12.07
CA TRP A 115 15.55 -1.92 -10.63
C TRP A 115 16.80 -1.11 -10.31
N TYR A 116 17.91 -1.44 -10.97
CA TYR A 116 19.19 -0.81 -10.74
C TYR A 116 19.21 0.60 -11.33
N GLY A 117 18.97 1.60 -10.49
CA GLY A 117 18.96 3.00 -10.91
C GLY A 117 18.95 3.98 -9.73
N PRO A 118 19.60 5.15 -9.86
CA PRO A 118 19.68 6.14 -8.79
C PRO A 118 18.35 6.87 -8.53
N LEU A 119 17.38 6.79 -9.45
CA LEU A 119 16.08 7.44 -9.32
C LEU A 119 15.11 6.66 -8.43
N PHE A 120 15.30 5.35 -8.23
CA PHE A 120 14.38 4.50 -7.48
C PHE A 120 14.09 4.99 -6.04
N PRO A 121 15.09 5.36 -5.22
CA PRO A 121 14.84 5.92 -3.90
C PRO A 121 13.95 7.17 -3.94
N ILE A 122 14.15 8.02 -4.95
CA ILE A 122 13.39 9.27 -5.13
C ILE A 122 11.95 8.97 -5.57
N ILE A 123 11.78 8.07 -6.55
CA ILE A 123 10.47 7.61 -7.02
C ILE A 123 9.65 7.04 -5.86
N PHE A 124 10.26 6.22 -5.00
CA PHE A 124 9.55 5.64 -3.86
C PHE A 124 9.11 6.70 -2.84
N ILE A 125 9.92 7.73 -2.57
CA ILE A 125 9.54 8.84 -1.68
C ILE A 125 8.39 9.64 -2.29
N VAL A 126 8.49 10.02 -3.57
CA VAL A 126 7.46 10.81 -4.26
C VAL A 126 6.14 10.05 -4.34
N SER A 127 6.20 8.76 -4.71
CA SER A 127 5.05 7.86 -4.77
C SER A 127 4.43 7.61 -3.38
N ALA A 128 5.23 7.57 -2.31
CA ALA A 128 4.73 7.50 -0.94
C ALA A 128 3.99 8.79 -0.53
N LEU A 129 4.52 9.97 -0.88
CA LEU A 129 3.84 11.25 -0.66
C LEU A 129 2.54 11.36 -1.46
N ALA A 130 2.53 10.91 -2.71
CA ALA A 130 1.34 10.87 -3.56
C ALA A 130 0.25 9.98 -2.95
N SER A 131 0.57 8.74 -2.58
CA SER A 131 -0.40 7.81 -1.96
C SER A 131 -0.88 8.27 -0.59
N GLY A 132 0.01 8.76 0.27
CA GLY A 132 -0.34 9.28 1.59
C GLY A 132 -1.25 10.52 1.50
N GLY A 133 -0.90 11.48 0.64
CA GLY A 133 -1.73 12.66 0.38
C GLY A 133 -3.08 12.31 -0.24
N ALA A 134 -3.12 11.34 -1.16
CA ALA A 134 -4.34 10.86 -1.78
C ALA A 134 -5.28 10.19 -0.77
N LEU A 135 -4.73 9.32 0.09
CA LEU A 135 -5.49 8.67 1.16
C LEU A 135 -6.02 9.70 2.15
N LEU A 136 -5.21 10.69 2.54
CA LEU A 136 -5.66 11.76 3.43
C LEU A 136 -6.75 12.61 2.78
N THR A 137 -6.63 12.94 1.49
CA THR A 137 -7.66 13.66 0.72
C THR A 137 -8.98 12.91 0.76
N PHE A 138 -8.96 11.60 0.50
CA PHE A 138 -10.12 10.73 0.58
C PHE A 138 -10.73 10.72 1.99
N ILE A 139 -9.89 10.52 3.02
CA ILE A 139 -10.35 10.46 4.41
C ILE A 139 -10.99 11.78 4.85
N VAL A 140 -10.36 12.91 4.54
CA VAL A 140 -10.88 14.23 4.89
C VAL A 140 -12.19 14.51 4.16
N ALA A 141 -12.27 14.16 2.87
CA ALA A 141 -13.46 14.39 2.07
C ALA A 141 -14.69 13.64 2.61
N PHE A 142 -14.54 12.39 3.02
CA PHE A 142 -15.68 11.53 3.38
C PHE A 142 -15.90 11.35 4.88
N PHE A 143 -14.84 11.29 5.68
CA PHE A 143 -14.92 10.88 7.09
C PHE A 143 -14.60 11.99 8.10
N SER A 144 -14.09 13.15 7.67
CA SER A 144 -13.77 14.23 8.62
C SER A 144 -15.01 14.94 9.18
N ARG A 145 -14.95 15.23 10.49
CA ARG A 145 -15.96 16.00 11.25
C ARG A 145 -15.70 17.50 11.25
N LEU A 146 -14.82 17.98 10.37
CA LEU A 146 -14.56 19.41 10.24
C LEU A 146 -15.81 20.13 9.73
N PRO A 147 -16.01 21.41 10.10
CA PRO A 147 -17.02 22.27 9.48
C PRO A 147 -16.92 22.22 7.95
N LYS A 148 -18.06 22.31 7.25
CA LYS A 148 -18.16 22.07 5.81
C LYS A 148 -17.16 22.92 5.02
N GLU A 149 -17.02 24.19 5.39
CA GLU A 149 -16.14 25.17 4.74
C GLU A 149 -14.67 24.73 4.88
N LYS A 150 -14.21 24.50 6.13
CA LYS A 150 -12.83 24.05 6.42
C LYS A 150 -12.51 22.70 5.80
N ARG A 151 -13.47 21.76 5.82
CA ARG A 151 -13.32 20.44 5.20
C ARG A 151 -13.14 20.55 3.70
N ASN A 152 -13.98 21.34 3.04
CA ASN A 152 -13.89 21.54 1.59
C ASN A 152 -12.55 22.20 1.22
N GLU A 153 -12.17 23.27 1.92
CA GLU A 153 -10.90 23.95 1.74
C GLU A 153 -9.72 22.97 1.87
N LEU A 154 -9.68 22.19 2.95
CA LEU A 154 -8.62 21.21 3.17
C LEU A 154 -8.62 20.10 2.12
N THR A 155 -9.79 19.56 1.74
CA THR A 155 -9.89 18.55 0.67
C THR A 155 -9.35 19.09 -0.65
N PHE A 156 -9.68 20.33 -1.03
CA PHE A 156 -9.22 20.92 -2.28
C PHE A 156 -7.73 21.23 -2.26
N ALA A 157 -7.21 21.72 -1.13
CA ALA A 157 -5.78 21.98 -0.96
C ALA A 157 -4.97 20.67 -1.05
N LEU A 158 -5.38 19.64 -0.30
CA LEU A 158 -4.74 18.32 -0.34
C LEU A 158 -4.83 17.69 -1.73
N GLY A 159 -6.01 17.72 -2.36
CA GLY A 159 -6.20 17.17 -3.70
C GLY A 159 -5.29 17.81 -4.74
N LYS A 160 -5.16 19.14 -4.75
CA LYS A 160 -4.25 19.85 -5.67
C LYS A 160 -2.78 19.54 -5.40
N LEU A 161 -2.39 19.51 -4.13
CA LEU A 161 -1.02 19.13 -3.74
C LEU A 161 -0.70 17.71 -4.20
N THR A 162 -1.59 16.76 -3.91
CA THR A 162 -1.46 15.37 -4.34
C THR A 162 -1.42 15.23 -5.86
N ALA A 163 -2.26 15.95 -6.60
CA ALA A 163 -2.22 15.93 -8.07
C ALA A 163 -0.88 16.46 -8.61
N GLY A 164 -0.32 17.49 -7.98
CA GLY A 164 1.02 18.01 -8.32
C GLY A 164 2.13 16.99 -8.05
N ILE A 165 2.10 16.33 -6.89
CA ILE A 165 3.07 15.28 -6.54
C ILE A 165 2.93 14.08 -7.49
N LEU A 166 1.70 13.67 -7.83
CA LEU A 166 1.45 12.59 -8.78
C LEU A 166 1.92 12.94 -10.18
N ALA A 167 1.72 14.18 -10.65
CA ALA A 167 2.25 14.63 -11.92
C ALA A 167 3.80 14.58 -11.93
N PHE A 168 4.43 14.91 -10.80
CA PHE A 168 5.88 14.77 -10.64
C PHE A 168 6.32 13.30 -10.62
N ASP A 169 5.55 12.40 -9.99
CA ASP A 169 5.79 10.95 -10.02
C ASP A 169 5.76 10.40 -11.45
N LEU A 170 4.76 10.83 -12.25
CA LEU A 170 4.67 10.47 -13.68
C LEU A 170 5.85 10.99 -14.50
N LEU A 171 6.36 12.18 -14.18
CA LEU A 171 7.56 12.73 -14.82
C LEU A 171 8.80 11.88 -14.51
N LEU A 172 8.98 11.46 -13.24
CA LEU A 172 10.08 10.58 -12.86
C LEU A 172 9.98 9.20 -13.54
N MET A 173 8.78 8.63 -13.59
CA MET A 173 8.52 7.38 -14.31
C MET A 173 8.83 7.53 -15.80
N TRP A 174 8.36 8.62 -16.43
CA TRP A 174 8.68 8.91 -17.82
C TRP A 174 10.19 9.05 -18.05
N SER A 175 10.90 9.73 -17.15
CA SER A 175 12.35 9.83 -17.19
C SER A 175 13.01 8.46 -17.19
N GLU A 176 12.66 7.59 -16.23
CA GLU A 176 13.20 6.23 -16.12
C GLU A 176 12.96 5.41 -17.40
N PHE A 177 11.72 5.44 -17.92
CA PHE A 177 11.35 4.68 -19.11
C PHE A 177 12.04 5.21 -20.36
N SER A 178 12.14 6.53 -20.50
CA SER A 178 12.78 7.16 -21.65
C SER A 178 14.26 6.84 -21.72
N VAL A 179 14.95 6.80 -20.58
CA VAL A 179 16.38 6.45 -20.50
C VAL A 179 16.59 4.99 -20.89
N GLY A 180 15.79 4.06 -20.36
CA GLY A 180 15.88 2.64 -20.73
C GLY A 180 15.62 2.38 -22.23
N LEU A 181 14.57 3.01 -22.79
CA LEU A 181 14.22 2.88 -24.21
C LEU A 181 15.26 3.53 -25.13
N TYR A 182 15.70 4.75 -24.81
CA TYR A 182 16.64 5.49 -25.64
C TYR A 182 18.05 4.91 -25.56
N GLY A 183 18.44 4.42 -24.38
CA GLY A 183 19.70 3.71 -24.15
C GLY A 183 19.74 2.34 -24.84
N ARG A 184 18.60 1.82 -25.31
CA ARG A 184 18.46 0.52 -25.99
C ARG A 184 19.10 -0.63 -25.20
N ILE A 185 19.01 -0.60 -23.88
CA ILE A 185 19.48 -1.68 -23.01
C ILE A 185 18.51 -2.86 -23.22
N PRO A 186 18.95 -3.98 -23.83
CA PRO A 186 18.04 -5.03 -24.26
C PRO A 186 17.16 -5.57 -23.12
N GLU A 187 17.75 -5.80 -21.95
CA GLU A 187 17.07 -6.37 -20.79
C GLU A 187 16.01 -5.42 -20.21
N ASP A 188 16.32 -4.12 -20.13
CA ASP A 188 15.35 -3.09 -19.69
C ASP A 188 14.19 -2.96 -20.66
N VAL A 189 14.48 -3.01 -21.97
CA VAL A 189 13.46 -2.99 -23.03
C VAL A 189 12.53 -4.19 -22.93
N GLU A 190 13.04 -5.39 -22.60
CA GLU A 190 12.20 -6.58 -22.40
C GLU A 190 11.31 -6.45 -21.16
N VAL A 191 11.80 -5.91 -20.04
CA VAL A 191 10.97 -5.61 -18.87
C VAL A 191 9.85 -4.64 -19.23
N LEU A 192 10.18 -3.57 -19.96
CA LEU A 192 9.21 -2.57 -20.41
C LEU A 192 8.17 -3.17 -21.35
N LYS A 193 8.58 -3.99 -22.33
CA LYS A 193 7.62 -4.70 -23.21
C LYS A 193 6.69 -5.59 -22.41
N MET A 194 7.21 -6.32 -21.41
CA MET A 194 6.40 -7.16 -20.55
C MET A 194 5.40 -6.35 -19.71
N MET A 195 5.80 -5.17 -19.24
CA MET A 195 4.91 -4.25 -18.50
C MET A 195 3.84 -3.63 -19.41
N LEU A 196 4.21 -3.18 -20.62
CA LEU A 196 3.34 -2.42 -21.52
C LEU A 196 2.41 -3.32 -22.35
N PHE A 197 2.86 -4.52 -22.72
CA PHE A 197 2.19 -5.41 -23.69
C PHE A 197 2.15 -6.88 -23.25
N GLY A 198 2.74 -7.23 -22.09
CA GLY A 198 2.70 -8.59 -21.57
C GLY A 198 1.37 -8.97 -20.93
N PRO A 199 1.28 -10.13 -20.26
CA PRO A 199 0.02 -10.67 -19.72
C PRO A 199 -0.72 -9.74 -18.74
N PHE A 200 0.01 -8.86 -18.06
CA PHE A 200 -0.52 -7.92 -17.07
C PHE A 200 -0.55 -6.46 -17.56
N TRP A 201 -0.55 -6.22 -18.88
CA TRP A 201 -0.57 -4.87 -19.47
C TRP A 201 -1.69 -3.97 -18.95
N TRP A 202 -2.83 -4.56 -18.57
CA TRP A 202 -3.99 -3.84 -18.05
C TRP A 202 -3.71 -3.20 -16.68
N VAL A 203 -2.80 -3.77 -15.87
CA VAL A 203 -2.37 -3.18 -14.60
C VAL A 203 -1.64 -1.86 -14.87
N PHE A 204 -0.80 -1.83 -15.90
CA PHE A 204 -0.13 -0.61 -16.34
C PHE A 204 -1.12 0.40 -16.94
N TRP A 205 -1.78 0.06 -18.04
CA TRP A 205 -2.56 1.04 -18.80
C TRP A 205 -3.86 1.44 -18.11
N LEU A 206 -4.63 0.48 -17.60
CA LEU A 206 -5.96 0.75 -17.04
C LEU A 206 -5.87 1.16 -15.57
N GLN A 207 -5.19 0.38 -14.74
CA GLN A 207 -5.15 0.63 -13.29
C GLN A 207 -4.19 1.78 -12.93
N GLN A 208 -2.92 1.72 -13.36
CA GLN A 208 -1.92 2.72 -13.00
C GLN A 208 -2.09 4.03 -13.78
N ILE A 209 -2.08 3.98 -15.12
CA ILE A 209 -2.07 5.19 -15.96
C ILE A 209 -3.46 5.83 -16.05
N LEU A 210 -4.47 5.11 -16.54
CA LEU A 210 -5.78 5.69 -16.78
C LEU A 210 -6.51 6.01 -15.47
N PHE A 211 -6.81 4.98 -14.67
CA PHE A 211 -7.59 5.09 -13.44
C PHE A 211 -6.80 5.74 -12.31
N GLY A 212 -5.53 5.37 -12.15
CA GLY A 212 -4.69 5.80 -11.04
C GLY A 212 -4.06 7.18 -11.19
N ALA A 213 -3.92 7.69 -12.41
CA ALA A 213 -3.18 8.91 -12.69
C ALA A 213 -3.96 9.92 -13.54
N LEU A 214 -4.29 9.60 -14.78
CA LEU A 214 -4.88 10.56 -15.72
C LEU A 214 -6.27 11.01 -15.28
N VAL A 215 -7.18 10.07 -15.00
CA VAL A 215 -8.54 10.39 -14.57
C VAL A 215 -8.56 11.23 -13.27
N PRO A 216 -7.85 10.86 -12.18
CA PRO A 216 -7.90 11.65 -10.95
C PRO A 216 -7.25 13.03 -11.11
N ILE A 217 -6.17 13.17 -11.90
CA ILE A 217 -5.59 14.49 -12.22
C ILE A 217 -6.63 15.36 -12.93
N VAL A 218 -7.30 14.82 -13.95
CA VAL A 218 -8.35 15.55 -14.68
C VAL A 218 -9.50 15.92 -13.74
N LEU A 219 -9.97 14.99 -12.90
CA LEU A 219 -11.06 15.26 -11.95
C LEU A 219 -10.71 16.37 -10.96
N ILE A 220 -9.46 16.44 -10.49
CA ILE A 220 -9.00 17.44 -9.52
C ILE A 220 -8.81 18.81 -10.19
N LEU A 221 -8.24 18.85 -11.40
CA LEU A 221 -7.90 20.10 -12.09
C LEU A 221 -9.08 20.71 -12.86
N TRP A 222 -10.07 19.90 -13.24
CA TRP A 222 -11.19 20.38 -14.05
C TRP A 222 -12.12 21.31 -13.26
N PRO A 223 -12.56 22.47 -13.81
CA PRO A 223 -13.27 23.49 -13.04
C PRO A 223 -14.59 23.03 -12.40
N ARG A 224 -15.29 22.07 -13.01
CA ARG A 224 -16.58 21.55 -12.49
C ARG A 224 -16.38 20.53 -11.37
N THR A 225 -15.49 19.54 -11.57
CA THR A 225 -15.28 18.44 -10.62
C THR A 225 -14.30 18.83 -9.51
N GLY A 226 -13.29 19.65 -9.81
CA GLY A 226 -12.29 20.14 -8.85
C GLY A 226 -12.85 21.08 -7.79
N ARG A 227 -14.05 21.65 -8.00
CA ARG A 227 -14.80 22.45 -7.02
C ARG A 227 -15.79 21.62 -6.20
N ASN A 228 -15.88 20.32 -6.45
CA ASN A 228 -16.78 19.43 -5.75
C ASN A 228 -15.98 18.44 -4.89
N ARG A 229 -16.16 18.53 -3.57
CA ARG A 229 -15.48 17.70 -2.57
C ARG A 229 -15.59 16.20 -2.87
N PHE A 230 -16.75 15.76 -3.37
CA PHE A 230 -16.99 14.34 -3.67
C PHE A 230 -15.99 13.84 -4.72
N TRP A 231 -15.84 14.55 -5.84
CA TRP A 231 -14.95 14.15 -6.93
C TRP A 231 -13.48 14.23 -6.54
N VAL A 232 -13.07 15.26 -5.80
CA VAL A 232 -11.69 15.39 -5.31
C VAL A 232 -11.35 14.30 -4.30
N GLY A 233 -12.28 13.98 -3.38
CA GLY A 233 -12.13 12.85 -2.47
C GLY A 233 -12.04 11.52 -3.21
N PHE A 234 -12.93 11.28 -4.17
CA PHE A 234 -12.94 10.04 -4.96
C PHE A 234 -11.67 9.88 -5.79
N ALA A 235 -11.16 10.96 -6.38
CA ALA A 235 -9.87 10.97 -7.06
C ALA A 235 -8.72 10.52 -6.13
N GLY A 236 -8.76 10.89 -4.84
CA GLY A 236 -7.81 10.38 -3.83
C GLY A 236 -7.84 8.85 -3.71
N LEU A 237 -9.01 8.23 -3.68
CA LEU A 237 -9.13 6.76 -3.66
C LEU A 237 -8.56 6.13 -4.94
N MET A 238 -8.84 6.73 -6.10
CA MET A 238 -8.35 6.25 -7.39
C MET A 238 -6.82 6.23 -7.43
N ILE A 239 -6.17 7.29 -6.94
CA ILE A 239 -4.70 7.39 -6.87
C ILE A 239 -4.11 6.30 -5.97
N VAL A 240 -4.72 6.03 -4.81
CA VAL A 240 -4.26 4.95 -3.92
C VAL A 240 -4.29 3.59 -4.63
N VAL A 241 -5.39 3.27 -5.33
CA VAL A 241 -5.51 2.03 -6.12
C VAL A 241 -4.51 1.99 -7.27
N GLY A 242 -4.25 3.14 -7.90
CA GLY A 242 -3.24 3.29 -8.94
C GLY A 242 -1.83 2.96 -8.45
N ILE A 243 -1.44 3.45 -7.28
CA ILE A 243 -0.11 3.25 -6.70
C ILE A 243 0.12 1.78 -6.30
N VAL A 244 -0.93 1.03 -5.96
CA VAL A 244 -0.82 -0.44 -5.85
C VAL A 244 -0.40 -1.05 -7.19
N GLY A 245 -0.98 -0.58 -8.30
CA GLY A 245 -0.58 -0.98 -9.66
C GLY A 245 0.88 -0.66 -9.95
N VAL A 246 1.36 0.53 -9.54
CA VAL A 246 2.80 0.90 -9.65
C VAL A 246 3.69 -0.12 -8.96
N ARG A 247 3.35 -0.55 -7.74
CA ARG A 247 4.15 -1.55 -7.00
C ARG A 247 4.15 -2.92 -7.68
N LEU A 248 3.02 -3.34 -8.25
CA LEU A 248 2.94 -4.59 -9.02
C LEU A 248 3.79 -4.53 -10.30
N ASN A 249 3.74 -3.40 -11.02
CA ASN A 249 4.50 -3.19 -12.25
C ASN A 249 6.01 -3.05 -12.01
N ILE A 250 6.44 -2.57 -10.84
CA ILE A 250 7.86 -2.59 -10.47
C ILE A 250 8.33 -4.03 -10.21
N VAL A 251 7.54 -4.83 -9.49
CA VAL A 251 8.02 -6.12 -8.96
C VAL A 251 7.85 -7.28 -9.96
N ILE A 252 6.67 -7.44 -10.55
CA ILE A 252 6.31 -8.66 -11.29
C ILE A 252 7.11 -8.80 -12.60
N PRO A 253 7.15 -7.80 -13.51
CA PRO A 253 7.87 -7.92 -14.78
C PRO A 253 9.36 -8.18 -14.59
N ALA A 254 10.01 -7.47 -13.67
CA ALA A 254 11.44 -7.61 -13.39
C ALA A 254 11.82 -8.97 -12.78
N LEU A 255 10.92 -9.58 -12.01
CA LEU A 255 11.12 -10.94 -11.47
C LEU A 255 10.82 -12.04 -12.49
N SER A 256 9.99 -11.75 -13.49
CA SER A 256 9.58 -12.72 -14.51
C SER A 256 10.66 -12.99 -15.55
N LEU A 257 11.62 -12.08 -15.71
CA LEU A 257 12.79 -12.34 -16.54
C LEU A 257 13.84 -13.16 -15.79
N PRO A 258 14.37 -14.24 -16.40
CA PRO A 258 15.44 -15.03 -15.80
C PRO A 258 16.73 -14.20 -15.75
N VAL A 259 17.42 -14.23 -14.60
CA VAL A 259 18.70 -13.52 -14.41
C VAL A 259 19.82 -14.14 -15.25
N LEU A 260 19.74 -15.45 -15.52
CA LEU A 260 20.70 -16.20 -16.32
C LEU A 260 19.94 -16.92 -17.45
N PRO A 261 19.95 -16.37 -18.67
CA PRO A 261 19.33 -17.01 -19.83
C PRO A 261 19.94 -18.40 -20.07
N GLY A 262 19.12 -19.42 -20.33
CA GLY A 262 19.62 -20.78 -20.56
C GLY A 262 19.90 -21.59 -19.29
N LEU A 263 19.77 -21.01 -18.08
CA LEU A 263 20.03 -21.77 -16.85
C LEU A 263 18.95 -22.82 -16.57
N VAL A 264 17.71 -22.51 -16.92
CA VAL A 264 16.59 -23.46 -16.75
C VAL A 264 16.67 -24.57 -17.80
N GLU A 265 17.20 -24.24 -18.98
CA GLU A 265 17.35 -25.13 -20.12
C GLU A 265 18.64 -25.98 -20.09
N SER A 266 19.71 -25.49 -19.44
CA SER A 266 21.02 -26.17 -19.37
C SER A 266 21.07 -27.28 -18.32
N TYR A 267 20.11 -27.33 -17.40
CA TYR A 267 19.95 -28.42 -16.46
C TYR A 267 18.92 -29.43 -16.99
N SER A 268 19.41 -30.55 -17.56
CA SER A 268 18.62 -31.79 -17.62
C SER A 268 18.36 -32.23 -16.19
N VAL A 269 17.14 -31.98 -15.72
CA VAL A 269 16.67 -32.09 -14.33
C VAL A 269 17.09 -33.43 -13.69
N ILE A 270 18.18 -33.43 -12.91
CA ILE A 270 18.19 -34.18 -11.66
C ILE A 270 17.46 -33.26 -10.69
N GLN A 271 16.23 -33.63 -10.32
CA GLN A 271 15.53 -32.95 -9.23
C GLN A 271 16.45 -33.01 -8.01
N SER A 272 16.78 -31.86 -7.42
CA SER A 272 17.51 -31.84 -6.16
C SER A 272 16.84 -32.81 -5.19
N PRO A 273 17.54 -33.82 -4.62
CA PRO A 273 16.95 -34.74 -3.64
C PRO A 273 16.46 -34.00 -2.40
N THR A 274 16.94 -32.78 -2.19
CA THR A 274 16.29 -31.79 -1.35
C THR A 274 15.32 -30.99 -2.20
N GLN A 275 14.11 -31.52 -2.38
CA GLN A 275 12.99 -30.60 -2.27
C GLN A 275 13.17 -29.97 -0.90
N ALA A 276 13.61 -28.71 -0.85
CA ALA A 276 13.39 -27.91 0.32
C ALA A 276 11.86 -27.85 0.42
N VAL A 277 11.26 -28.84 1.09
CA VAL A 277 9.88 -28.79 1.52
C VAL A 277 9.83 -27.45 2.22
N PRO A 278 9.11 -26.45 1.66
CA PRO A 278 9.14 -25.14 2.27
C PRO A 278 8.75 -25.35 3.73
N SER A 279 9.55 -24.82 4.65
CA SER A 279 9.41 -25.02 6.11
C SER A 279 7.98 -24.71 6.58
N ILE A 280 7.25 -23.96 5.76
CA ILE A 280 5.86 -23.59 5.83
C ILE A 280 5.21 -24.10 4.53
N SER A 281 4.12 -24.87 4.62
CA SER A 281 3.44 -25.36 3.41
C SER A 281 3.04 -24.19 2.49
N GLN A 282 3.20 -24.36 1.17
CA GLN A 282 2.77 -23.36 0.18
C GLN A 282 1.30 -22.96 0.41
N THR A 283 0.49 -23.92 0.84
CA THR A 283 -0.89 -23.75 1.29
C THR A 283 -0.99 -22.76 2.44
N LEU A 284 -0.17 -22.88 3.50
CA LEU A 284 -0.16 -21.97 4.64
C LEU A 284 0.31 -20.57 4.28
N ILE A 285 1.33 -20.41 3.43
CA ILE A 285 1.76 -19.09 2.92
C ILE A 285 0.62 -18.43 2.16
N THR A 286 -0.04 -19.19 1.28
CA THR A 286 -1.20 -18.73 0.53
C THR A 286 -2.34 -18.33 1.48
N TRP A 287 -2.59 -19.10 2.54
CA TRP A 287 -3.60 -18.76 3.56
C TRP A 287 -3.24 -17.53 4.39
N LEU A 288 -1.96 -17.32 4.72
CA LEU A 288 -1.50 -16.12 5.43
C LEU A 288 -1.63 -14.87 4.56
N GLN A 289 -1.27 -14.96 3.28
CA GLN A 289 -1.44 -13.86 2.31
C GLN A 289 -2.93 -13.55 2.09
N ARG A 290 -3.76 -14.58 1.94
CA ARG A 290 -5.23 -14.47 1.89
C ARG A 290 -5.79 -13.82 3.15
N GLY A 291 -5.31 -14.24 4.33
CA GLY A 291 -5.67 -13.65 5.62
C GLY A 291 -5.28 -12.18 5.73
N ALA A 292 -4.10 -11.78 5.25
CA ALA A 292 -3.67 -10.39 5.23
C ALA A 292 -4.55 -9.52 4.32
N ILE A 293 -4.91 -10.01 3.13
CA ILE A 293 -5.84 -9.34 2.21
C ILE A 293 -7.22 -9.21 2.83
N LEU A 294 -7.75 -10.28 3.45
CA LEU A 294 -9.01 -10.21 4.20
C LEU A 294 -8.93 -9.20 5.34
N MET A 295 -7.85 -9.18 6.12
CA MET A 295 -7.68 -8.24 7.23
C MET A 295 -7.63 -6.80 6.73
N ALA A 296 -6.96 -6.52 5.61
CA ALA A 296 -6.97 -5.20 4.99
C ALA A 296 -8.38 -4.79 4.54
N LEU A 297 -9.10 -5.69 3.87
CA LEU A 297 -10.49 -5.45 3.44
C LEU A 297 -11.45 -5.30 4.63
N LEU A 298 -11.30 -6.13 5.66
CA LEU A 298 -12.04 -6.04 6.92
C LEU A 298 -11.74 -4.73 7.65
N THR A 299 -10.52 -4.23 7.56
CA THR A 299 -10.16 -2.91 8.13
C THR A 299 -10.91 -1.80 7.40
N VAL A 300 -10.98 -1.86 6.06
CA VAL A 300 -11.79 -0.91 5.25
C VAL A 300 -13.28 -1.00 5.60
N ILE A 301 -13.83 -2.21 5.73
CA ILE A 301 -15.23 -2.42 6.15
C ILE A 301 -15.45 -1.95 7.58
N ALA A 302 -14.53 -2.21 8.50
CA ALA A 302 -14.64 -1.78 9.88
C ALA A 302 -14.63 -0.25 9.98
N PHE A 303 -13.76 0.43 9.24
CA PHE A 303 -13.78 1.89 9.16
C PHE A 303 -15.08 2.41 8.53
N GLY A 304 -15.57 1.78 7.44
CA GLY A 304 -16.85 2.11 6.82
C GLY A 304 -18.05 1.88 7.74
N ALA A 305 -18.08 0.76 8.47
CA ALA A 305 -19.13 0.40 9.41
C ALA A 305 -19.11 1.29 10.65
N VAL A 306 -17.93 1.64 11.18
CA VAL A 306 -17.78 2.61 12.26
C VAL A 306 -18.21 4.00 11.79
N ALA A 307 -17.91 4.40 10.56
CA ALA A 307 -18.40 5.64 9.98
C ALA A 307 -19.93 5.65 9.88
N MET A 308 -20.55 4.58 9.36
CA MET A 308 -22.00 4.43 9.27
C MET A 308 -22.69 4.39 10.64
N TRP A 309 -22.16 3.62 11.59
CA TRP A 309 -22.67 3.53 12.95
C TRP A 309 -22.62 4.89 13.67
N ARG A 310 -21.54 5.65 13.46
CA ARG A 310 -21.40 7.00 14.01
C ARG A 310 -22.33 8.01 13.33
N ALA A 311 -22.52 7.93 12.01
CA ALA A 311 -23.44 8.79 11.27
C ALA A 311 -24.92 8.59 11.65
N ARG A 312 -25.28 7.39 12.14
CA ARG A 312 -26.63 7.10 12.65
C ARG A 312 -26.88 7.68 14.05
N ARG A 313 -25.84 8.00 14.83
CA ARG A 313 -25.97 8.49 16.22
C ARG A 313 -25.86 10.00 16.40
N ASP A 314 -25.46 10.73 15.37
CA ASP A 314 -25.20 12.17 15.46
C ASP A 314 -26.11 12.96 14.49
N PRO A 315 -27.20 13.59 14.97
CA PRO A 315 -28.15 14.33 14.12
C PRO A 315 -27.52 15.52 13.39
N ALA A 316 -26.44 16.09 13.93
CA ALA A 316 -25.72 17.23 13.35
C ALA A 316 -24.71 16.81 12.25
N ALA A 317 -24.40 15.51 12.14
CA ALA A 317 -23.46 14.94 11.18
C ALA A 317 -24.16 14.06 10.12
N ALA A 318 -25.41 14.38 9.79
CA ALA A 318 -26.16 13.65 8.77
C ALA A 318 -25.41 13.65 7.42
N LEU A 319 -24.88 12.48 7.05
CA LEU A 319 -24.25 12.24 5.75
C LEU A 319 -25.24 12.63 4.63
N THR A 320 -24.74 13.34 3.61
CA THR A 320 -25.53 13.62 2.40
C THR A 320 -25.98 12.30 1.74
N PRO A 321 -27.09 12.28 0.97
CA PRO A 321 -27.55 11.08 0.28
C PRO A 321 -26.45 10.41 -0.57
N ALA A 322 -25.61 11.22 -1.24
CA ALA A 322 -24.46 10.75 -2.01
C ALA A 322 -23.38 10.08 -1.15
N GLN A 323 -23.13 10.59 0.07
CA GLN A 323 -22.19 9.96 1.00
C GLN A 323 -22.76 8.64 1.55
N LYS A 324 -24.06 8.58 1.86
CA LYS A 324 -24.72 7.33 2.28
C LYS A 324 -24.67 6.27 1.18
N ALA A 325 -24.91 6.67 -0.08
CA ALA A 325 -24.82 5.80 -1.24
C ALA A 325 -23.38 5.33 -1.47
N LEU A 326 -22.38 6.20 -1.31
CA LEU A 326 -20.98 5.84 -1.45
C LEU A 326 -20.51 4.90 -0.31
N ASP A 327 -20.86 5.17 0.94
CA ASP A 327 -20.52 4.30 2.07
C ASP A 327 -21.16 2.92 1.91
N TRP A 328 -22.41 2.87 1.45
CA TRP A 328 -23.08 1.62 1.11
C TRP A 328 -22.40 0.92 -0.05
N ALA A 329 -22.02 1.64 -1.11
CA ALA A 329 -21.32 1.08 -2.26
C ALA A 329 -19.92 0.55 -1.89
N ILE A 330 -19.14 1.26 -1.06
CA ILE A 330 -17.84 0.81 -0.57
C ILE A 330 -18.01 -0.43 0.31
N SER A 331 -18.96 -0.40 1.24
CA SER A 331 -19.22 -1.53 2.14
C SER A 331 -19.75 -2.75 1.38
N ALA A 332 -20.60 -2.54 0.38
CA ALA A 332 -21.13 -3.58 -0.49
C ALA A 332 -20.06 -4.13 -1.43
N ALA A 333 -19.22 -3.28 -2.04
CA ALA A 333 -18.11 -3.70 -2.87
C ALA A 333 -17.07 -4.48 -2.07
N ALA A 334 -16.76 -4.04 -0.85
CA ALA A 334 -15.86 -4.77 0.04
C ALA A 334 -16.49 -6.08 0.54
N ALA A 335 -17.78 -6.10 0.87
CA ALA A 335 -18.50 -7.33 1.24
C ALA A 335 -18.61 -8.31 0.06
N LEU A 336 -18.84 -7.81 -1.16
CA LEU A 336 -18.83 -8.60 -2.39
C LEU A 336 -17.43 -9.10 -2.72
N ALA A 337 -16.38 -8.30 -2.50
CA ALA A 337 -15.00 -8.74 -2.65
C ALA A 337 -14.66 -9.83 -1.63
N ILE A 338 -15.08 -9.70 -0.37
CA ILE A 338 -14.93 -10.74 0.65
C ILE A 338 -15.74 -11.98 0.28
N ALA A 339 -16.99 -11.84 -0.19
CA ALA A 339 -17.82 -12.96 -0.60
C ALA A 339 -17.26 -13.66 -1.83
N PHE A 340 -16.79 -12.92 -2.83
CA PHE A 340 -16.13 -13.45 -4.02
C PHE A 340 -14.82 -14.15 -3.66
N LEU A 341 -14.00 -13.55 -2.79
CA LEU A 341 -12.79 -14.19 -2.29
C LEU A 341 -13.14 -15.46 -1.51
N ALA A 342 -14.09 -15.41 -0.57
CA ALA A 342 -14.53 -16.57 0.20
C ALA A 342 -15.10 -17.69 -0.70
N LEU A 343 -15.91 -17.35 -1.71
CA LEU A 343 -16.46 -18.30 -2.69
C LEU A 343 -15.36 -18.89 -3.58
N SER A 344 -14.41 -18.07 -4.04
CA SER A 344 -13.24 -18.52 -4.79
C SER A 344 -12.29 -19.39 -3.95
N TRP A 345 -12.35 -19.29 -2.61
CA TRP A 345 -11.50 -20.05 -1.68
C TRP A 345 -12.16 -21.32 -1.17
N LEU A 346 -13.50 -21.36 -1.09
CA LEU A 346 -14.27 -22.56 -0.76
C LEU A 346 -14.45 -23.48 -1.98
N GLY A 347 -14.53 -22.92 -3.19
CA GLY A 347 -14.55 -23.68 -4.43
C GLY A 347 -13.14 -24.05 -4.89
N GLY A 348 -12.54 -25.08 -4.30
CA GLY A 348 -11.20 -25.63 -4.62
C GLY A 348 -11.01 -26.17 -6.06
N GLY A 349 -11.79 -25.73 -7.02
CA GLY A 349 -11.68 -26.01 -8.44
C GLY A 349 -12.37 -24.88 -9.20
N ALA A 350 -11.78 -24.47 -10.31
CA ALA A 350 -12.25 -23.42 -11.22
C ALA A 350 -13.77 -23.21 -11.17
N VAL A 351 -14.20 -22.12 -10.52
CA VAL A 351 -15.54 -21.60 -10.75
C VAL A 351 -15.50 -20.99 -12.15
N ASN A 352 -15.75 -21.81 -13.16
CA ASN A 352 -16.10 -21.36 -14.50
C ASN A 352 -17.44 -20.63 -14.41
N LEU A 353 -17.39 -19.35 -14.05
CA LEU A 353 -18.43 -18.41 -14.40
C LEU A 353 -18.34 -18.23 -15.92
N SER A 354 -19.02 -19.10 -16.66
CA SER A 354 -19.30 -18.93 -18.08
C SER A 354 -20.28 -17.77 -18.25
N VAL A 355 -19.78 -16.55 -18.02
CA VAL A 355 -20.45 -15.35 -18.51
C VAL A 355 -20.16 -15.30 -20.00
N SER A 356 -21.10 -15.81 -20.78
CA SER A 356 -21.16 -15.64 -22.23
C SER A 356 -21.34 -14.15 -22.55
N SER A 357 -20.24 -13.40 -22.57
CA SER A 357 -20.18 -12.08 -23.20
C SER A 357 -18.73 -11.75 -23.59
N SER A 358 -18.42 -11.95 -24.87
CA SER A 358 -17.39 -11.28 -25.67
C SER A 358 -16.05 -10.91 -24.98
N ASN A 359 -15.06 -11.79 -25.12
CA ASN A 359 -13.61 -11.61 -25.35
C ASN A 359 -12.77 -10.44 -24.76
N PHE A 360 -13.29 -9.57 -23.89
CA PHE A 360 -12.51 -8.52 -23.23
C PHE A 360 -12.40 -8.75 -21.72
N LEU A 361 -13.51 -9.15 -21.06
CA LEU A 361 -13.54 -9.34 -19.61
C LEU A 361 -12.88 -10.65 -19.17
N ALA A 362 -12.99 -11.73 -19.96
CA ALA A 362 -12.40 -13.02 -19.62
C ALA A 362 -10.86 -12.98 -19.47
N GLY A 363 -10.16 -12.15 -20.26
CA GLY A 363 -8.71 -11.97 -20.17
C GLY A 363 -8.26 -11.11 -18.99
N ALA A 364 -9.06 -10.10 -18.60
CA ALA A 364 -8.76 -9.26 -17.44
C ALA A 364 -8.93 -10.01 -16.11
N PHE A 365 -9.92 -10.91 -16.02
CA PHE A 365 -10.15 -11.73 -14.84
C PHE A 365 -9.29 -13.00 -14.78
N SER A 366 -8.82 -13.55 -15.92
CA SER A 366 -7.88 -14.68 -15.92
C SER A 366 -6.52 -14.32 -15.31
N GLY A 367 -6.07 -13.07 -15.47
CA GLY A 367 -4.89 -12.53 -14.79
C GLY A 367 -5.05 -12.48 -13.27
N ILE A 368 -6.25 -12.16 -12.77
CA ILE A 368 -6.55 -12.14 -11.32
C ILE A 368 -6.59 -13.56 -10.76
N THR A 369 -7.13 -14.54 -11.51
CA THR A 369 -7.08 -15.94 -11.09
C THR A 369 -5.67 -16.52 -11.11
N ASN A 370 -4.79 -16.08 -12.02
CA ASN A 370 -3.38 -16.50 -12.07
C ASN A 370 -2.52 -15.90 -10.95
N ILE A 371 -2.90 -14.76 -10.38
CA ILE A 371 -2.27 -14.20 -9.16
C ILE A 371 -2.65 -15.04 -7.92
N ILE A 372 -3.76 -15.77 -7.97
CA ILE A 372 -4.35 -16.52 -6.84
C ILE A 372 -4.08 -18.03 -6.96
N GLN A 373 -3.82 -18.55 -8.17
CA GLN A 373 -3.36 -19.92 -8.38
C GLN A 373 -1.88 -20.04 -8.02
N GLY A 374 -1.54 -21.14 -7.34
CA GLY A 374 -0.18 -21.41 -6.90
C GLY A 374 0.77 -21.51 -8.09
N GLY A 375 1.52 -20.45 -8.35
CA GLY A 375 2.72 -20.55 -9.18
C GLY A 375 3.73 -21.43 -8.45
N GLU A 376 4.17 -22.52 -9.08
CA GLU A 376 5.36 -23.24 -8.63
C GLU A 376 6.58 -22.31 -8.76
N LEU A 377 6.97 -21.68 -7.65
CA LEU A 377 8.29 -21.05 -7.54
C LEU A 377 9.33 -22.17 -7.58
N LYS A 378 9.85 -22.47 -8.76
CA LYS A 378 10.99 -23.39 -8.93
C LYS A 378 12.24 -22.73 -8.33
N SER A 379 12.56 -23.05 -7.09
CA SER A 379 13.82 -22.66 -6.45
C SER A 379 14.96 -23.54 -6.97
N LEU A 380 15.97 -22.92 -7.57
CA LEU A 380 17.18 -23.61 -8.03
C LEU A 380 18.25 -23.47 -6.95
N TYR A 381 18.82 -24.59 -6.51
CA TYR A 381 19.93 -24.64 -5.54
C TYR A 381 21.24 -24.89 -6.28
N PHE A 382 22.24 -24.05 -6.04
CA PHE A 382 23.60 -24.19 -6.55
C PHE A 382 24.49 -24.68 -5.40
N PRO A 383 24.92 -25.96 -5.37
CA PRO A 383 25.99 -26.35 -4.46
C PRO A 383 27.27 -25.61 -4.85
N SER A 384 27.99 -25.06 -3.87
CA SER A 384 29.32 -24.50 -4.12
C SER A 384 30.29 -25.61 -4.56
N PRO A 385 31.29 -25.31 -5.38
CA PRO A 385 32.31 -26.28 -5.78
C PRO A 385 33.08 -26.86 -4.59
#